data_AF-A0A141RHJ4-F1
#
_entry.id   AF-A0A141RHJ4-F1
#
_cell.length_a   1.000
_cell.length_b   1.000
_cell.length_c   1.000
_cell.angle_alpha   90.00
_cell.angle_beta   90.00
_cell.angle_gamma   90.00
#
_symmetry.space_group_name_H-M   'P 1'
#
loop_
_entity.id
_entity.type
_entity.pdbx_description
1 polymer ?
#
loop_
_entity_poly.entity_id
_entity_poly.type
_entity_poly.pdbx_seq_one_letter_code
_entity_poly.pdbx_strand_id
1 'polypeptide(L)'
;MAHIVTLNTPSREDWLTQLADVVTSPDELLRLLDLEQHEALRAGREAKRLFALRVPRAFVARMEKGNPDDPLLKQTLTSQDEFITAPGYSTDPLEEQNSVVPGLLHKYRNRALLLVKGGCAVNCRYCFR
;
A
#
# COMPACT_ATOMS: atom_id res chain seq x y z
N MET A 1 51.09 -12.95 -8.57
CA MET A 1 50.02 -13.44 -7.68
C MET A 1 48.70 -12.90 -8.21
N ALA A 2 47.85 -13.74 -8.78
CA ALA A 2 46.57 -13.30 -9.32
C ALA A 2 45.60 -13.05 -8.16
N HIS A 3 45.23 -11.79 -7.94
CA HIS A 3 44.12 -11.46 -7.06
C HIS A 3 42.84 -11.95 -7.73
N ILE A 4 42.33 -13.10 -7.28
CA ILE A 4 40.98 -13.54 -7.61
C ILE A 4 40.03 -12.53 -6.97
N VAL A 5 39.49 -11.63 -7.79
CA VAL A 5 38.36 -10.79 -7.40
C VAL A 5 37.17 -11.72 -7.32
N THR A 6 36.75 -12.04 -6.10
CA THR A 6 35.49 -12.76 -5.89
C THR A 6 34.38 -11.82 -6.32
N LEU A 7 33.82 -12.06 -7.51
CA LEU A 7 32.59 -11.42 -7.94
C LEU A 7 31.48 -11.94 -7.03
N ASN A 8 31.21 -11.22 -5.94
CA ASN A 8 30.00 -11.40 -5.15
C ASN A 8 28.85 -10.98 -6.07
N THR A 9 28.29 -11.92 -6.83
CA THR A 9 27.05 -11.66 -7.55
C THR A 9 26.01 -11.34 -6.48
N PRO A 10 25.50 -10.09 -6.39
CA PRO A 10 24.52 -9.79 -5.37
C PRO A 10 23.28 -10.61 -5.69
N SER A 11 22.99 -11.62 -4.87
CA SER A 11 21.69 -12.26 -4.87
C SER A 11 20.68 -11.14 -4.64
N ARG A 12 19.78 -10.91 -5.60
CA ARG A 12 18.74 -9.89 -5.44
C ARG A 12 18.01 -10.17 -4.14
N GLU A 13 18.03 -9.21 -3.23
CA GLU A 13 17.45 -9.38 -1.89
C GLU A 13 15.97 -9.76 -2.02
N ASP A 14 15.52 -10.74 -1.22
CA ASP A 14 14.17 -11.32 -1.34
C ASP A 14 13.05 -10.26 -1.28
N TRP A 15 13.21 -9.24 -0.44
CA TRP A 15 12.24 -8.14 -0.33
C TRP A 15 12.05 -7.35 -1.63
N LEU A 16 13.08 -7.24 -2.49
CA LEU A 16 12.95 -6.59 -3.80
C LEU A 16 12.07 -7.41 -4.75
N THR A 17 12.11 -8.74 -4.62
CA THR A 17 11.24 -9.65 -5.35
C THR A 17 9.81 -9.53 -4.83
N GLN A 18 9.62 -9.51 -3.50
CA GLN A 18 8.29 -9.30 -2.90
C GLN A 18 7.65 -7.96 -3.29
N LEU A 19 8.43 -6.89 -3.42
CA LEU A 19 7.92 -5.59 -3.89
C LEU A 19 7.57 -5.55 -5.37
N ALA A 20 8.19 -6.41 -6.18
CA ALA A 20 7.89 -6.56 -7.59
C ALA A 20 6.64 -7.44 -7.82
N ASP A 21 6.45 -8.47 -6.99
CA ASP A 21 5.32 -9.42 -7.03
C ASP A 21 4.23 -9.05 -6.01
N VAL A 22 3.73 -7.82 -6.11
CA VAL A 22 2.57 -7.38 -5.31
C VAL A 22 1.27 -7.68 -6.03
N VAL A 23 0.25 -8.07 -5.27
CA VAL A 23 -1.14 -8.11 -5.74
C VAL A 23 -1.59 -6.68 -5.98
N THR A 24 -2.14 -6.41 -7.16
CA THR A 24 -2.64 -5.08 -7.56
C THR A 24 -4.11 -5.07 -8.00
N SER A 25 -4.72 -6.25 -8.11
CA SER A 25 -6.13 -6.40 -8.47
C SER A 25 -6.96 -6.81 -7.24
N PRO A 26 -8.03 -6.09 -6.89
CA PRO A 26 -8.99 -6.53 -5.88
C PRO A 26 -9.55 -7.93 -6.18
N ASP A 27 -9.85 -8.24 -7.45
CA ASP A 27 -10.37 -9.55 -7.84
C ASP A 27 -9.33 -10.67 -7.71
N GLU A 28 -8.04 -10.37 -7.82
CA GLU A 28 -6.98 -11.34 -7.51
C GLU A 28 -6.89 -11.57 -6.00
N LEU A 29 -6.91 -10.50 -5.20
CA LEU A 29 -6.87 -10.59 -3.75
C LEU A 29 -8.03 -11.43 -3.20
N LEU A 30 -9.26 -11.19 -3.68
CA LEU A 30 -10.43 -11.96 -3.27
C LEU A 30 -10.32 -13.44 -3.65
N ARG A 31 -9.82 -13.77 -4.85
CA ARG A 31 -9.57 -15.17 -5.25
C ARG A 31 -8.51 -15.86 -4.40
N LEU A 32 -7.45 -15.16 -4.00
CA LEU A 32 -6.41 -15.74 -3.14
C LEU A 32 -6.94 -16.10 -1.74
N LEU A 33 -8.03 -15.46 -1.33
CA LEU A 33 -8.66 -15.60 -0.02
C LEU A 33 -9.97 -16.39 -0.06
N ASP A 34 -10.33 -17.01 -1.20
CA ASP A 34 -11.58 -17.76 -1.37
C ASP A 34 -12.85 -16.89 -1.10
N LEU A 35 -12.80 -15.61 -1.50
CA LEU A 35 -13.83 -14.59 -1.30
C LEU A 35 -14.38 -14.01 -2.62
N GLU A 36 -14.06 -14.61 -3.77
CA GLU A 36 -14.45 -14.10 -5.09
C GLU A 36 -15.95 -14.16 -5.38
N GLN A 37 -16.74 -14.82 -4.54
CA GLN A 37 -18.20 -14.85 -4.62
C GLN A 37 -18.87 -13.82 -3.70
N HIS A 38 -18.11 -13.08 -2.89
CA HIS A 38 -18.66 -12.12 -1.94
C HIS A 38 -19.01 -10.80 -2.62
N GLU A 39 -20.27 -10.63 -3.03
CA GLU A 39 -20.74 -9.49 -3.83
C GLU A 39 -20.42 -8.12 -3.21
N ALA A 40 -20.64 -7.96 -1.90
CA ALA A 40 -20.37 -6.71 -1.20
C ALA A 40 -18.88 -6.29 -1.27
N LEU A 41 -17.95 -7.25 -1.15
CA LEU A 41 -16.52 -6.97 -1.23
C LEU A 41 -16.11 -6.63 -2.68
N ARG A 42 -16.77 -7.23 -3.67
CA ARG A 42 -16.51 -6.96 -5.09
C ARG A 42 -17.02 -5.61 -5.56
N ALA A 43 -18.04 -5.06 -4.89
CA ALA A 43 -18.61 -3.76 -5.23
C ALA A 43 -17.56 -2.63 -5.15
N GLY A 44 -16.55 -2.78 -4.29
CA GLY A 44 -15.46 -1.82 -4.13
C GLY A 44 -14.34 -1.88 -5.17
N ARG A 45 -14.34 -2.82 -6.12
CA ARG A 45 -13.19 -3.05 -7.03
C ARG A 45 -12.72 -1.82 -7.82
N GLU A 46 -13.64 -0.91 -8.13
CA GLU A 46 -13.34 0.31 -8.89
C GLU A 46 -12.61 1.35 -8.05
N ALA A 47 -12.65 1.29 -6.71
CA ALA A 47 -11.98 2.26 -5.85
C ALA A 47 -10.44 2.19 -5.95
N LYS A 48 -9.87 1.13 -6.55
CA LYS A 48 -8.45 1.08 -6.92
C LYS A 48 -8.00 2.25 -7.81
N ARG A 49 -8.94 2.93 -8.51
CA ARG A 49 -8.67 4.13 -9.31
C ARG A 49 -8.47 5.39 -8.46
N LEU A 50 -9.01 5.41 -7.24
CA LEU A 50 -8.82 6.50 -6.27
C LEU A 50 -7.45 6.38 -5.61
N PHE A 51 -7.13 5.17 -5.14
CA PHE A 51 -5.84 4.83 -4.58
C PHE A 51 -5.49 3.38 -4.91
N ALA A 52 -4.38 3.17 -5.65
CA ALA A 52 -4.03 1.86 -6.17
C ALA A 52 -3.97 0.80 -5.05
N LEU A 53 -4.47 -0.41 -5.34
CA LEU A 53 -4.26 -1.56 -4.47
C LEU A 53 -2.82 -2.06 -4.67
N ARG A 54 -2.08 -2.24 -3.58
CA ARG A 54 -0.76 -2.87 -3.56
C ARG A 54 -0.63 -3.64 -2.27
N VAL A 55 -0.45 -4.96 -2.36
CA VAL A 55 -0.28 -5.83 -1.19
C VAL A 55 0.70 -6.96 -1.55
N PRO A 56 1.85 -7.10 -0.87
CA PRO A 56 2.76 -8.22 -1.11
C PRO A 56 2.09 -9.55 -0.79
N ARG A 57 2.37 -10.60 -1.57
CA ARG A 57 1.81 -11.95 -1.32
C ARG A 57 2.12 -12.48 0.08
N ALA A 58 3.29 -12.16 0.62
CA ALA A 58 3.67 -12.50 1.99
C ALA A 58 2.77 -11.84 3.06
N PHE A 59 2.18 -10.68 2.77
CA PHE A 59 1.19 -10.04 3.63
C PHE A 59 -0.18 -10.72 3.48
N VAL A 60 -0.58 -11.05 2.24
CA VAL A 60 -1.82 -11.79 1.96
C VAL A 60 -1.83 -13.16 2.66
N ALA A 61 -0.69 -13.84 2.72
CA ALA A 61 -0.55 -15.14 3.38
C ALA A 61 -0.83 -15.12 4.90
N ARG A 62 -0.93 -13.93 5.51
CA ARG A 62 -1.27 -13.76 6.93
C ARG A 62 -2.77 -13.57 7.16
N MET A 63 -3.55 -13.37 6.09
CA MET A 63 -5.00 -13.22 6.16
C MET A 63 -5.67 -14.58 6.31
N GLU A 64 -6.78 -14.61 7.03
CA GLU A 64 -7.64 -15.78 7.14
C GLU A 64 -8.47 -15.97 5.85
N LYS A 65 -8.32 -17.11 5.19
CA LYS A 65 -9.11 -17.46 4.00
C LYS A 65 -10.57 -17.69 4.35
N GLY A 66 -11.48 -17.27 3.47
CA GLY A 66 -12.92 -17.36 3.66
C GLY A 66 -13.48 -16.39 4.71
N ASN A 67 -12.64 -15.56 5.34
CA ASN A 67 -13.08 -14.61 6.36
C ASN A 67 -13.19 -13.19 5.75
N PRO A 68 -14.41 -12.69 5.44
CA PRO A 68 -14.59 -11.32 4.95
C PRO A 68 -14.30 -10.26 6.02
N ASP A 69 -14.23 -10.65 7.30
CA ASP A 69 -13.99 -9.78 8.43
C ASP A 69 -12.52 -9.72 8.87
N ASP A 70 -11.61 -10.39 8.16
CA ASP A 70 -10.19 -10.41 8.46
C ASP A 70 -9.61 -8.98 8.60
N PRO A 71 -8.91 -8.68 9.71
CA PRO A 71 -8.45 -7.33 10.00
C PRO A 71 -7.35 -6.84 9.06
N LEU A 72 -6.56 -7.72 8.43
CA LEU A 72 -5.57 -7.34 7.43
C LEU A 72 -6.22 -7.09 6.07
N LEU A 73 -7.27 -7.84 5.75
CA LEU A 73 -8.09 -7.62 4.56
C LEU A 73 -8.76 -6.25 4.60
N LYS A 74 -9.42 -5.90 5.71
CA LYS A 74 -10.06 -4.58 5.91
C LYS A 74 -9.11 -3.40 5.75
N GLN A 75 -7.83 -3.61 6.03
CA GLN A 75 -6.80 -2.58 5.88
C GLN A 75 -6.33 -2.38 4.44
N THR A 76 -6.61 -3.32 3.53
CA THR A 76 -5.94 -3.39 2.22
C THR A 76 -6.91 -3.48 1.03
N LEU A 77 -8.04 -4.15 1.19
CA LEU A 77 -9.05 -4.32 0.16
C LEU A 77 -9.80 -3.01 -0.10
N THR A 78 -9.99 -2.69 -1.37
CA THR A 78 -10.77 -1.54 -1.82
C THR A 78 -12.26 -1.68 -1.46
N SER A 79 -12.87 -0.61 -0.94
CA SER A 79 -14.30 -0.58 -0.59
C SER A 79 -15.10 0.37 -1.48
N GLN A 80 -16.41 0.09 -1.65
CA GLN A 80 -17.34 1.03 -2.28
C GLN A 80 -17.49 2.32 -1.46
N ASP A 81 -17.29 2.23 -0.14
CA ASP A 81 -17.39 3.37 0.76
C ASP A 81 -16.30 4.43 0.51
N GLU A 82 -15.21 4.08 -0.18
CA GLU A 82 -14.17 5.04 -0.57
C GLU A 82 -14.69 6.10 -1.56
N PHE A 83 -15.84 5.87 -2.21
CA PHE A 83 -16.50 6.87 -3.05
C PHE A 83 -17.38 7.85 -2.26
N ILE A 84 -17.57 7.63 -0.96
CA ILE A 84 -18.39 8.49 -0.12
C ILE A 84 -17.61 9.76 0.21
N THR A 85 -18.04 10.88 -0.36
CA THR A 85 -17.52 12.19 0.02
C THR A 85 -18.18 12.63 1.33
N ALA A 86 -17.39 12.71 2.40
CA ALA A 86 -17.85 13.22 3.69
C ALA A 86 -17.72 14.75 3.77
N PRO A 87 -18.66 15.46 4.41
CA PRO A 87 -18.49 16.88 4.73
C PRO A 87 -17.18 17.13 5.50
N GLY A 88 -16.39 18.12 5.05
CA GLY A 88 -15.10 18.44 5.66
C GLY A 88 -13.92 17.57 5.20
N TYR A 89 -14.12 16.64 4.27
CA TYR A 89 -13.01 15.90 3.66
C TYR A 89 -12.04 16.84 2.93
N SER A 90 -10.74 16.62 3.11
CA SER A 90 -9.65 17.32 2.44
C SER A 90 -8.64 16.31 1.90
N THR A 91 -8.12 16.55 0.72
CA THR A 91 -7.01 15.78 0.14
C THR A 91 -5.64 16.13 0.74
N ASP A 92 -5.58 17.20 1.54
CA ASP A 92 -4.40 17.58 2.31
C ASP A 92 -4.82 17.95 3.75
N PRO A 93 -5.24 16.97 4.57
CA PRO A 93 -5.75 17.23 5.91
C PRO A 93 -4.67 17.73 6.89
N LEU A 94 -3.39 17.57 6.53
CA LEU A 94 -2.26 17.96 7.37
C LEU A 94 -1.56 19.24 6.91
N GLU A 95 -1.98 19.81 5.77
CA GLU A 95 -1.36 20.96 5.11
C GLU A 95 0.12 20.69 4.78
N GLU A 96 0.42 19.48 4.29
CA GLU A 96 1.76 19.00 3.97
C GLU A 96 2.19 19.36 2.53
N GLN A 97 1.28 19.76 1.64
CA GLN A 97 1.62 20.00 0.23
C GLN A 97 2.33 21.34 -0.03
N ASN A 98 2.24 22.29 0.90
CA ASN A 98 2.84 23.63 0.78
C ASN A 98 4.19 23.72 1.51
N SER A 99 5.17 22.92 1.07
CA SER A 99 6.53 22.94 1.62
C SER A 99 7.45 23.91 0.88
N VAL A 100 8.33 24.60 1.63
CA VAL A 100 9.34 25.52 1.05
C VAL A 100 10.39 24.74 0.25
N VAL A 101 10.67 23.51 0.67
CA VAL A 101 11.61 22.59 0.01
C VAL A 101 10.87 21.28 -0.27
N PRO A 102 10.86 20.78 -1.52
CA PRO A 102 10.17 19.53 -1.86
C PRO A 102 10.59 18.37 -0.94
N GLY A 103 9.59 17.70 -0.37
CA GLY A 103 9.81 16.57 0.53
C GLY A 103 10.25 16.95 1.95
N LEU A 104 10.47 18.23 2.27
CA LEU A 104 10.78 18.69 3.63
C LEU A 104 9.58 19.42 4.24
N LEU A 105 8.95 18.76 5.19
CA LEU A 105 7.78 19.27 5.91
C LEU A 105 8.24 19.90 7.23
N HIS A 106 8.03 21.20 7.41
CA HIS A 106 8.46 21.95 8.60
C HIS A 106 7.29 22.68 9.27
N LYS A 107 6.30 21.92 9.74
CA LYS A 107 5.11 22.46 10.44
C LYS A 107 5.42 22.97 11.85
N TYR A 108 6.43 22.41 12.50
CA TYR A 108 6.73 22.68 13.91
C TYR A 108 8.09 23.35 14.07
N ARG A 109 8.18 24.34 14.96
CA ARG A 109 9.39 25.17 15.16
C ARG A 109 10.68 24.36 15.33
N ASN A 110 10.65 23.25 16.08
CA ASN A 110 11.85 22.52 16.51
C ASN A 110 12.07 21.17 15.81
N ARG A 111 11.27 20.81 14.79
CA ARG A 111 11.39 19.53 14.09
C ARG A 111 10.86 19.61 12.67
N ALA A 112 11.51 18.90 11.76
CA ALA A 112 11.06 18.73 10.39
C ALA A 112 10.97 17.23 10.05
N LEU A 113 10.17 16.91 9.04
CA LEU A 113 10.03 15.58 8.47
C LEU A 113 10.54 15.60 7.03
N LEU A 114 11.44 14.67 6.70
CA LEU A 114 11.95 14.49 5.34
C LEU A 114 11.31 13.24 4.70
N LEU A 115 10.55 13.44 3.63
CA LEU A 115 9.98 12.39 2.80
C LEU A 115 11.04 11.89 1.81
N VAL A 116 11.69 10.78 2.14
CA VAL A 116 12.74 10.17 1.30
C VAL A 116 12.14 9.37 0.13
N LYS A 117 10.93 8.82 0.30
CA LYS A 117 10.22 8.03 -0.70
C LYS A 117 8.71 8.15 -0.49
N GLY A 118 7.95 8.28 -1.58
CA GLY A 118 6.49 8.37 -1.56
C GLY A 118 5.75 7.03 -1.74
N GLY A 119 6.47 5.91 -1.78
CA GLY A 119 5.90 4.59 -2.08
C GLY A 119 6.01 3.62 -0.91
N CYS A 120 4.89 2.97 -0.59
CA CYS A 120 4.80 1.91 0.42
C CYS A 120 4.78 0.52 -0.22
N ALA A 121 5.13 -0.50 0.57
CA ALA A 121 4.97 -1.91 0.15
C ALA A 121 3.48 -2.28 0.08
N VAL A 122 2.72 -1.84 1.09
CA VAL A 122 1.28 -1.99 1.20
C VAL A 122 0.63 -0.61 1.09
N ASN A 123 -0.40 -0.51 0.25
CA ASN A 123 -1.24 0.68 0.16
C ASN A 123 -2.44 0.51 1.11
N CYS A 124 -2.27 0.93 2.36
CA CYS A 124 -3.32 0.87 3.38
C CYS A 124 -4.52 1.75 3.01
N ARG A 125 -5.75 1.25 3.18
CA ARG A 125 -6.98 2.00 2.85
C ARG A 125 -7.24 3.21 3.74
N TYR A 126 -6.57 3.27 4.89
CA TYR A 126 -6.60 4.38 5.83
C TYR A 126 -5.37 5.30 5.69
N CYS A 127 -4.65 5.24 4.57
CA CYS A 127 -3.51 6.12 4.33
C CYS A 127 -3.99 7.58 4.21
N PHE A 128 -3.38 8.47 4.99
CA PHE A 128 -3.68 9.92 4.97
C PHE A 128 -2.72 10.73 4.07
N ARG A 129 -1.77 10.05 3.42
CA ARG A 129 -0.81 10.60 2.45
C ARG A 129 -1.01 9.97 1.09
#